data_AF-A0A7D9LUI9-F1
#
_entry.id   AF-A0A7D9LUI9-F1
#
_cell.length_a   1.000
_cell.length_b   1.000
_cell.length_c   1.000
_cell.angle_alpha   90.00
_cell.angle_beta   90.00
_cell.angle_gamma   90.00
#
_symmetry.space_group_name_H-M   'P 1'
#
loop_
_entity.id
_entity.type
_entity.pdbx_description
1 polymer ?
#
loop_
_entity_poly.entity_id
_entity_poly.type
_entity_poly.pdbx_seq_one_letter_code
_entity_poly.pdbx_strand_id
1 'polypeptide(L)' 'LWLRGKASELKNHLKALINVFVERAKQEKDVLMPGYTHMQRAQPIRWSHWLLSYAWSLKRDFERLQDLTKRLNTLPLG' A
#
# COMPACT_ATOMS: atom_id res chain seq x y z
N LEU A 1 4.31 -24.11 -6.60
CA LEU A 1 5.66 -23.51 -6.76
C LEU A 1 5.64 -22.14 -7.45
N TRP A 2 5.13 -22.01 -8.68
CA TRP A 2 5.08 -20.73 -9.42
C TRP A 2 4.37 -19.59 -8.67
N LEU A 3 3.16 -19.84 -8.15
CA LEU A 3 2.39 -18.83 -7.40
C LEU A 3 3.13 -18.29 -6.19
N ARG A 4 3.91 -19.12 -5.49
CA ARG A 4 4.75 -18.69 -4.35
C ARG A 4 5.82 -17.71 -4.80
N GLY A 5 6.46 -17.97 -5.94
CA GLY A 5 7.44 -17.06 -6.55
C GLY A 5 6.81 -15.71 -6.90
N LYS A 6 5.66 -15.73 -7.59
CA LYS A 6 4.96 -14.51 -7.98
C LYS A 6 4.37 -13.71 -6.82
N ALA A 7 3.87 -14.38 -5.78
CA ALA A 7 3.44 -13.72 -4.56
C ALA A 7 4.60 -12.99 -3.86
N SER A 8 5.80 -13.59 -3.86
CA SER A 8 7.00 -12.96 -3.29
C SER A 8 7.43 -11.71 -4.09
N GLU A 9 7.43 -11.80 -5.42
CA GLU A 9 7.74 -10.68 -6.32
C GLU A 9 6.75 -9.51 -6.12
N LEU A 10 5.45 -9.80 -6.17
CA LEU A 10 4.40 -8.80 -5.97
C LEU A 10 4.50 -8.13 -4.60
N LYS A 11 4.80 -8.90 -3.55
CA LYS A 11 5.01 -8.38 -2.19
C LYS A 11 6.15 -7.36 -2.14
N ASN A 12 7.25 -7.61 -2.85
CA ASN A 12 8.38 -6.69 -2.92
C ASN A 12 8.01 -5.40 -3.65
N HIS A 13 7.31 -5.49 -4.78
CA HIS A 13 6.82 -4.31 -5.50
C HIS A 13 5.86 -3.48 -4.65
N LEU A 14 4.93 -4.12 -3.95
CA LEU A 14 3.98 -3.45 -3.08
C LEU A 14 4.66 -2.74 -1.92
N LYS A 15 5.66 -3.37 -1.29
CA LYS A 15 6.50 -2.73 -0.26
C LYS A 15 7.24 -1.52 -0.79
N ALA A 16 7.84 -1.63 -1.98
CA ALA A 16 8.54 -0.52 -2.61
C ALA A 16 7.59 0.67 -2.87
N LEU A 17 6.38 0.39 -3.36
CA LEU A 17 5.37 1.42 -3.58
C LEU A 17 4.94 2.10 -2.28
N ILE A 18 4.68 1.33 -1.21
CA ILE A 18 4.35 1.88 0.11
C ILE A 18 5.48 2.81 0.59
N ASN A 19 6.74 2.42 0.43
CA ASN A 19 7.88 3.26 0.80
C ASN A 19 7.90 4.57 0.01
N VAL A 20 7.59 4.55 -1.29
CA VAL A 20 7.49 5.78 -2.10
C VAL A 20 6.43 6.74 -1.54
N PHE A 21 5.24 6.23 -1.18
CA PHE A 21 4.20 7.05 -0.55
C PHE A 21 4.67 7.65 0.78
N VAL A 22 5.32 6.85 1.63
CA VAL A 22 5.80 7.29 2.95
C VAL A 22 6.91 8.34 2.84
N GLU A 23 7.90 8.12 1.97
CA GLU A 23 9.00 9.06 1.78
C GLU A 23 8.52 10.39 1.21
N ARG A 24 7.62 10.37 0.21
CA ARG A 24 7.01 11.59 -0.31
C ARG A 24 6.17 12.31 0.74
N ALA A 25 5.36 11.58 1.51
CA ALA A 25 4.57 12.16 2.59
C ALA A 25 5.45 12.85 3.65
N LYS A 26 6.65 12.31 3.93
CA LYS A 26 7.63 12.90 4.84
C LYS A 26 8.25 14.18 4.27
N GLN A 27 8.64 14.16 2.99
CA GLN A 27 9.27 15.30 2.31
C GLN A 27 8.29 16.45 2.07
N GLU A 28 7.05 16.14 1.72
CA GLU A 28 6.02 17.09 1.30
C GLU A 28 5.01 17.38 2.43
N LYS A 29 5.44 17.29 3.70
CA LYS A 29 4.55 17.34 4.88
C LYS A 29 3.75 18.64 5.03
N ASP A 30 4.31 19.76 4.55
CA ASP A 30 3.76 21.10 4.71
C ASP A 30 2.92 21.55 3.50
N VAL A 31 2.81 20.70 2.48
CA VAL A 31 1.96 20.94 1.31
C VAL A 31 0.49 20.73 1.71
N LEU A 32 -0.34 21.74 1.43
CA LEU A 32 -1.78 21.70 1.64
C LEU A 32 -2.52 21.49 0.31
N MET A 33 -3.66 20.80 0.37
CA MET A 33 -4.58 20.63 -0.75
C MET A 33 -6.03 20.66 -0.24
N PRO A 34 -7.04 20.90 -1.10
CA PRO A 34 -8.44 20.69 -0.73
C PRO A 34 -8.69 19.19 -0.49
N GLY A 35 -9.37 18.84 0.60
CA GLY A 35 -10.01 17.53 0.77
C GLY A 35 -11.32 17.48 0.00
N TYR A 36 -11.74 16.28 -0.41
CA TYR A 36 -12.93 16.10 -1.25
C TYR A 36 -13.91 15.08 -0.66
N THR A 37 -15.19 15.43 -0.65
CA THR A 37 -16.31 14.51 -0.43
C THR A 37 -17.36 14.79 -1.52
N HIS A 38 -17.95 13.74 -2.10
CA HIS A 38 -18.83 13.88 -3.28
C HIS A 38 -18.22 14.72 -4.42
N MET A 39 -16.89 14.66 -4.57
CA MET A 39 -16.12 15.49 -5.52
C MET A 39 -16.20 17.01 -5.30
N GLN A 40 -16.73 17.46 -4.15
CA GLN A 40 -16.77 18.85 -3.74
C GLN A 40 -15.66 19.15 -2.73
N ARG A 41 -15.13 20.38 -2.77
CA ARG A 41 -14.13 20.84 -1.80
C ARG A 41 -14.76 20.88 -0.41
N ALA A 42 -14.22 20.09 0.51
CA ALA A 42 -14.65 20.06 1.89
C ALA A 42 -13.76 20.97 2.75
N GLN A 43 -12.69 20.43 3.31
CA GLN A 43 -11.75 21.15 4.18
C GLN A 43 -10.31 20.98 3.68
N PRO A 44 -9.41 21.96 3.91
CA PRO A 44 -7.99 21.78 3.61
C PRO A 44 -7.41 20.59 4.38
N ILE A 45 -6.64 19.76 3.69
CA ILE A 45 -5.89 18.65 4.27
C ILE A 45 -4.42 18.77 3.89
N ARG A 46 -3.55 18.06 4.63
CA ARG A 46 -2.16 17.89 4.19
C ARG A 46 -2.12 16.90 3.04
N TRP A 47 -1.39 17.23 1.99
CA TRP A 47 -1.09 16.32 0.89
C TRP A 47 -0.44 15.01 1.38
N SER A 48 0.43 15.11 2.39
CA SER A 48 1.02 13.95 3.06
C SER A 48 -0.03 13.03 3.71
N HIS A 49 -1.11 13.58 4.27
CA HIS A 49 -2.20 12.78 4.83
C HIS A 49 -2.94 12.01 3.73
N TRP A 50 -3.16 12.65 2.58
CA TRP A 50 -3.74 12.00 1.41
C TRP A 50 -2.85 10.85 0.91
N LEU A 51 -1.53 11.06 0.75
CA LEU A 51 -0.58 10.00 0.38
C LEU A 51 -0.60 8.82 1.37
N LEU A 52 -0.59 9.10 2.67
CA LEU A 52 -0.60 8.06 3.71
C LEU A 52 -1.91 7.27 3.75
N SER A 53 -3.03 7.85 3.30
CA SER A 53 -4.30 7.11 3.18
C SER A 53 -4.21 5.94 2.18
N TYR A 54 -3.47 6.12 1.08
CA TYR A 54 -3.16 5.05 0.13
C TYR A 54 -2.14 4.09 0.69
N ALA A 55 -1.06 4.58 1.31
CA ALA A 55 -0.05 3.74 1.95
C ALA A 55 -0.67 2.78 2.98
N TRP A 56 -1.62 3.25 3.78
CA TRP A 56 -2.32 2.45 4.79
C TRP A 56 -3.20 1.37 4.15
N SER A 57 -3.89 1.71 3.06
CA SER A 57 -4.71 0.75 2.31
C SER A 57 -3.84 -0.34 1.68
N LEU A 58 -2.74 0.05 1.03
CA LEU A 58 -1.76 -0.86 0.43
C LEU A 58 -1.05 -1.73 1.46
N LYS A 59 -0.79 -1.22 2.68
CA LYS A 59 -0.24 -2.02 3.79
C LYS A 59 -1.16 -3.19 4.15
N ARG A 60 -2.48 -2.99 4.18
CA ARG A 60 -3.43 -4.09 4.40
C ARG A 60 -3.38 -5.12 3.27
N ASP A 61 -3.20 -4.68 2.03
CA ASP A 61 -3.04 -5.60 0.89
C ASP A 61 -1.73 -6.39 0.98
N PHE A 62 -0.67 -5.76 1.47
CA PHE A 62 0.60 -6.44 1.76
C PHE A 62 0.42 -7.53 2.83
N GLU A 63 -0.31 -7.24 3.90
CA GLU A 63 -0.63 -8.21 4.96
C GLU A 63 -1.46 -9.38 4.42
N ARG A 64 -2.48 -9.11 3.60
CA ARG A 64 -3.28 -10.15 2.93
C ARG A 64 -2.43 -11.06 2.05
N LEU A 65 -1.48 -10.48 1.30
CA LEU A 65 -0.58 -11.25 0.44
C LEU A 65 0.40 -12.10 1.28
N GLN A 66 0.84 -11.60 2.43
CA GLN A 66 1.65 -12.36 3.37
C GLN A 66 0.89 -13.58 3.91
N ASP A 67 -0.39 -13.42 4.28
CA ASP A 67 -1.22 -14.52 4.75
C ASP A 67 -1.57 -15.52 3.65
N LEU A 68 -1.83 -15.04 2.42
CA LEU A 68 -2.00 -15.90 1.25
C LEU A 68 -0.76 -16.76 1.01
N THR A 69 0.45 -16.19 1.14
CA THR A 69 1.70 -16.92 0.94
C THR A 69 1.85 -18.10 1.89
N LYS A 70 1.37 -17.98 3.14
CA LYS A 70 1.35 -19.10 4.11
C LYS A 70 0.46 -20.24 3.61
N ARG A 71 -0.72 -19.93 3.09
CA ARG A 71 -1.70 -20.91 2.56
C ARG A 71 -1.23 -21.58 1.26
N LEU A 72 -0.46 -20.85 0.45
CA LEU A 72 0.13 -21.38 -0.79
C LEU A 72 1.34 -22.30 -0.55
N ASN A 73 1.92 -22.29 0.64
CA ASN A 73 3.16 -23.02 0.96
C ASN A 73 2.90 -24.43 1.51
N THR A 74 1.94 -25.13 0.93
CA THR A 74 1.70 -26.56 1.17
C THR A 74 2.31 -27.36 0.02
N LEU A 75 3.05 -28.44 0.31
CA LEU A 75 3.54 -29.36 -0.70
C LEU A 75 2.39 -30.30 -1.12
N PRO A 76 1.88 -30.21 -2.36
CA PRO A 76 0.81 -31.11 -2.81
C PRO A 76 1.36 -32.45 -3.33
N LEU A 77 2.68 -32.61 -3.38
CA LEU A 77 3.34 -33.75 -3.99
C LEU A 77 3.70 -34.77 -2.91
N GLY A 78 2.84 -35.78 -2.77
CA GLY A 78 3.06 -37.02 -2.01
C GLY A 78 3.75 -36.85 -0.66
#